data_AF-A0A7Y7CCA8-F1
#
_entry.id   AF-A0A7Y7CCA8-F1
#
_cell.length_a   1.000
_cell.length_b   1.000
_cell.length_c   1.000
_cell.angle_alpha   90.00
_cell.angle_beta   90.00
_cell.angle_gamma   90.00
#
_symmetry.space_group_name_H-M   'P 1'
#
loop_
_entity.id
_entity.type
_entity.pdbx_description
1 polymer ?
#
loop_
_entity_poly.entity_id
_entity_poly.type
_entity_poly.pdbx_seq_one_letter_code
_entity_poly.pdbx_strand_id
1 'polypeptide(L)'
;MSDVFANGRTIVHSGDGGTNTCAAPDVCKTPSPGGPVPVPYVNVARNSDLAEGSTSVTIDGNPVALKTSKLGTSSGDEAGTAGGGLVSAKTKGKMTWGTYSLDVKFEGKGVVRFMDVTQHNGNTFNTAFMQDGQCGFAYGDDPVGAGCPRACGHEKAEHRILERPESTALAVKLMGTLDHISMTPKLSHLAVFKKKGGYMLGVLVCACRQKIYAAMSGDDQALDGFKKAVELLNEHDARKRWGVCDPVDFSQVQDSMGLIPDGQALFLEALPAPRNPPGACAAPKLIQKAHQDGHKPGAMTEVFYFPEAAVERANKKSKVGVRTTVGVTYFKTLGQETRQVTEEFRHGDVVPSCETCQIHLTPMLCPPHKPCPEEAAS
;
A
#
# COMPACT_ATOMS: atom_id res chain seq x y z
N MET A 1 -35.32 -4.56 12.47
CA MET A 1 -33.91 -4.88 12.73
C MET A 1 -33.71 -6.24 12.09
N SER A 2 -32.96 -6.29 10.99
CA SER A 2 -32.85 -7.50 10.16
C SER A 2 -32.25 -8.67 10.95
N ASP A 3 -32.84 -9.85 10.81
CA ASP A 3 -32.36 -11.13 11.35
C ASP A 3 -31.54 -11.93 10.33
N VAL A 4 -31.15 -11.30 9.22
CA VAL A 4 -30.37 -11.92 8.15
C VAL A 4 -28.92 -11.48 8.23
N PHE A 5 -28.02 -12.47 8.33
CA PHE A 5 -26.60 -12.24 8.57
C PHE A 5 -25.72 -12.82 7.47
N ALA A 6 -24.63 -12.13 7.18
CA ALA A 6 -23.48 -12.65 6.45
C ALA A 6 -22.24 -12.51 7.32
N ASN A 7 -21.49 -13.60 7.52
CA ASN A 7 -20.28 -13.61 8.34
C ASN A 7 -20.50 -13.08 9.77
N GLY A 8 -21.64 -13.40 10.38
CA GLY A 8 -22.01 -12.95 11.73
C GLY A 8 -22.36 -11.46 11.83
N ARG A 9 -22.56 -10.76 10.72
CA ARG A 9 -22.93 -9.34 10.66
C ARG A 9 -24.22 -9.15 9.86
N THR A 10 -25.08 -8.23 10.29
CA THR A 10 -26.35 -7.96 9.60
C THR A 10 -26.08 -7.43 8.19
N ILE A 11 -26.86 -7.89 7.21
CA ILE A 11 -26.75 -7.42 5.83
C ILE A 11 -27.42 -6.05 5.69
N VAL A 12 -26.79 -5.11 4.99
CA VAL A 12 -27.32 -3.77 4.76
C VAL A 12 -28.41 -3.80 3.69
N HIS A 13 -29.55 -3.16 3.95
CA HIS A 13 -30.65 -2.98 2.99
C HIS A 13 -31.33 -1.63 3.20
N SER A 14 -32.05 -1.12 2.20
CA SER A 14 -32.59 0.26 2.25
C SER A 14 -33.59 0.53 3.38
N GLY A 15 -34.14 -0.52 3.98
CA GLY A 15 -35.12 -0.45 5.07
C GLY A 15 -34.56 -0.67 6.47
N ASP A 16 -33.24 -0.89 6.62
CA ASP A 16 -32.64 -1.24 7.92
C ASP A 16 -32.55 -0.05 8.91
N GLY A 17 -32.80 1.17 8.43
CA GLY A 17 -32.73 2.41 9.23
C GLY A 17 -31.30 2.84 9.59
N GLY A 18 -30.29 2.17 9.04
CA GLY A 18 -28.88 2.44 9.30
C GLY A 18 -28.44 3.81 8.79
N THR A 19 -27.58 4.45 9.57
CA THR A 19 -26.96 5.72 9.23
C THR A 19 -25.46 5.56 9.30
N ASN A 20 -24.77 5.90 8.21
CA ASN A 20 -23.33 5.87 8.11
C ASN A 20 -22.82 7.29 8.34
N THR A 21 -22.05 7.45 9.41
CA THR A 21 -21.41 8.71 9.77
C THR A 21 -19.93 8.56 9.50
N CYS A 22 -19.32 9.51 8.79
CA CYS A 22 -17.87 9.47 8.61
C CYS A 22 -17.16 9.60 9.96
N ALA A 23 -16.14 8.78 10.21
CA ALA A 23 -15.24 9.01 11.35
C ALA A 23 -14.48 10.33 11.10
N ALA A 24 -14.59 11.28 12.03
CA ALA A 24 -14.19 12.67 11.84
C ALA A 24 -12.72 12.86 11.34
N PRO A 25 -12.40 13.91 10.54
CA PRO A 25 -13.36 14.83 9.88
C PRO A 25 -13.08 15.26 8.42
N ASP A 26 -14.12 15.39 7.59
CA ASP A 26 -14.06 15.79 6.17
C ASP A 26 -13.71 17.26 6.11
N VAL A 27 -12.41 17.51 6.00
CA VAL A 27 -11.87 18.85 6.10
C VAL A 27 -12.18 19.60 4.82
N CYS A 28 -13.10 20.56 4.91
CA CYS A 28 -13.47 21.39 3.78
C CYS A 28 -12.89 22.80 3.90
N LYS A 29 -12.70 23.44 2.75
CA LYS A 29 -12.32 24.86 2.68
C LYS A 29 -13.55 25.70 3.02
N THR A 30 -13.57 26.25 4.21
CA THR A 30 -14.71 27.05 4.70
C THR A 30 -14.36 28.53 4.66
N PRO A 31 -15.23 29.39 4.10
CA PRO A 31 -15.00 30.83 4.10
C PRO A 31 -14.77 31.39 5.51
N SER A 32 -13.76 32.26 5.66
CA SER A 32 -13.55 33.06 6.86
C SER A 32 -13.11 34.49 6.50
N PRO A 33 -13.20 35.46 7.43
CA PRO A 33 -12.76 36.84 7.18
C PRO A 33 -11.31 36.99 6.73
N GLY A 34 -10.43 36.03 7.05
CA GLY A 34 -9.01 36.02 6.66
C GLY A 34 -8.69 35.17 5.42
N GLY A 35 -9.71 34.67 4.72
CA GLY A 35 -9.58 33.69 3.63
C GLY A 35 -10.07 32.29 4.01
N PRO A 36 -10.15 31.33 3.08
CA PRO A 36 -10.64 29.99 3.38
C PRO A 36 -9.77 29.27 4.42
N VAL A 37 -10.41 28.65 5.41
CA VAL A 37 -9.73 27.86 6.47
C VAL A 37 -10.21 26.41 6.45
N PRO A 38 -9.34 25.44 6.77
CA PRO A 38 -9.72 24.04 6.87
C PRO A 38 -10.65 23.82 8.07
N VAL A 39 -11.90 23.41 7.82
CA VAL A 39 -12.87 23.10 8.88
C VAL A 39 -13.30 21.64 8.79
N PRO A 40 -13.20 20.89 9.91
CA PRO A 40 -13.65 19.51 9.98
C PRO A 40 -15.18 19.37 9.92
N TYR A 41 -15.72 18.64 8.94
CA TYR A 41 -17.15 18.30 8.84
C TYR A 41 -17.44 16.83 9.14
N VAL A 42 -18.67 16.59 9.58
CA VAL A 42 -19.21 15.24 9.82
C VAL A 42 -20.24 14.96 8.74
N ASN A 43 -19.92 14.03 7.86
CA ASN A 43 -20.78 13.63 6.77
C ASN A 43 -21.62 12.44 7.19
N VAL A 44 -22.87 12.45 6.77
CA VAL A 44 -23.88 11.45 7.09
C VAL A 44 -24.50 10.96 5.80
N ALA A 45 -24.62 9.64 5.65
CA ALA A 45 -25.31 8.98 4.55
C ALA A 45 -26.25 7.92 5.12
N ARG A 46 -27.52 7.93 4.68
CA ARG A 46 -28.55 7.02 5.20
C ARG A 46 -28.73 5.83 4.28
N ASN A 47 -28.88 4.63 4.84
CA ASN A 47 -29.14 3.42 4.05
C ASN A 47 -30.44 3.53 3.24
N SER A 48 -31.39 4.37 3.68
CA SER A 48 -32.60 4.71 2.89
C SER A 48 -32.29 5.28 1.51
N ASP A 49 -31.12 5.89 1.32
CA ASP A 49 -30.71 6.50 0.06
C ASP A 49 -29.98 5.51 -0.85
N LEU A 50 -30.10 4.20 -0.57
CA LEU A 50 -29.49 3.13 -1.36
C LEU A 50 -29.95 3.21 -2.81
N ALA A 51 -28.96 3.36 -3.69
CA ALA A 51 -29.08 3.30 -5.13
C ALA A 51 -28.24 2.11 -5.65
N GLU A 52 -28.67 1.55 -6.78
CA GLU A 52 -27.99 0.41 -7.41
C GLU A 52 -27.89 -0.81 -6.45
N GLY A 53 -28.91 -0.98 -5.61
CA GLY A 53 -29.10 -2.18 -4.80
C GLY A 53 -29.46 -3.41 -5.64
N SER A 54 -29.57 -4.55 -4.97
CA SER A 54 -30.08 -5.80 -5.55
C SER A 54 -31.43 -5.61 -6.22
N THR A 55 -31.61 -6.27 -7.37
CA THR A 55 -32.85 -6.24 -8.17
C THR A 55 -33.75 -7.45 -7.94
N SER A 56 -33.16 -8.57 -7.51
CA SER A 56 -33.83 -9.87 -7.37
C SER A 56 -33.92 -10.36 -5.93
N VAL A 57 -33.05 -9.88 -5.05
CA VAL A 57 -33.01 -10.26 -3.62
C VAL A 57 -33.41 -9.09 -2.74
N THR A 58 -34.37 -9.34 -1.86
CA THR A 58 -34.84 -8.37 -0.85
C THR A 58 -34.73 -8.94 0.55
N ILE A 59 -34.41 -8.09 1.52
CA ILE A 59 -34.50 -8.38 2.96
C ILE A 59 -35.52 -7.41 3.55
N ASP A 60 -36.49 -7.90 4.31
CA ASP A 60 -37.62 -7.11 4.82
C ASP A 60 -38.35 -6.33 3.72
N GLY A 61 -38.50 -6.92 2.52
CA GLY A 61 -39.11 -6.29 1.35
C GLY A 61 -38.30 -5.15 0.73
N ASN A 62 -37.04 -4.95 1.15
CA ASN A 62 -36.17 -3.88 0.70
C ASN A 62 -34.97 -4.40 -0.09
N PRO A 63 -34.49 -3.68 -1.13
CA PRO A 63 -33.28 -4.04 -1.87
C PRO A 63 -32.05 -4.06 -0.96
N VAL A 64 -31.21 -5.08 -1.18
CA VAL A 64 -29.96 -5.31 -0.45
C VAL A 64 -28.81 -4.52 -1.07
N ALA A 65 -27.91 -3.98 -0.25
CA ALA A 65 -26.68 -3.35 -0.72
C ALA A 65 -25.65 -4.41 -1.16
N LEU A 66 -25.10 -4.23 -2.35
CA LEU A 66 -24.10 -5.09 -2.97
C LEU A 66 -22.80 -4.31 -3.18
N LYS A 67 -21.69 -5.00 -3.49
CA LYS A 67 -20.39 -4.35 -3.75
C LYS A 67 -20.40 -3.20 -4.78
N THR A 68 -21.38 -3.19 -5.68
CA THR A 68 -21.53 -2.15 -6.72
C THR A 68 -22.49 -1.04 -6.32
N SER A 69 -23.18 -1.16 -5.18
CA SER A 69 -24.19 -0.22 -4.72
C SER A 69 -23.56 1.05 -4.16
N LYS A 70 -24.39 2.09 -4.02
CA LYS A 70 -24.01 3.37 -3.44
C LYS A 70 -25.17 3.94 -2.63
N LEU A 71 -24.90 4.84 -1.68
CA LEU A 71 -25.91 5.76 -1.17
C LEU A 71 -25.86 7.03 -2.01
N GLY A 72 -27.02 7.47 -2.50
CA GLY A 72 -27.11 8.60 -3.42
C GLY A 72 -26.60 9.91 -2.85
N THR A 73 -26.70 10.08 -1.52
CA THR A 73 -26.30 11.31 -0.84
C THR A 73 -25.51 11.03 0.44
N SER A 74 -24.42 11.77 0.59
CA SER A 74 -23.65 11.99 1.80
C SER A 74 -23.58 13.51 2.00
N SER A 75 -24.03 13.98 3.17
CA SER A 75 -24.27 15.40 3.49
C SER A 75 -23.70 15.78 4.85
N GLY A 76 -23.42 17.05 5.09
CA GLY A 76 -22.87 17.56 6.36
C GLY A 76 -21.67 18.48 6.19
N ASP A 77 -21.16 18.63 4.96
CA ASP A 77 -20.00 19.42 4.56
C ASP A 77 -20.36 20.66 3.71
N GLU A 78 -21.65 20.99 3.61
CA GLU A 78 -22.17 22.04 2.72
C GLU A 78 -21.65 23.45 3.04
N ALA A 79 -21.16 23.68 4.27
CA ALA A 79 -20.57 24.96 4.66
C ALA A 79 -19.16 25.18 4.09
N GLY A 80 -18.52 24.16 3.52
CA GLY A 80 -17.24 24.23 2.81
C GLY A 80 -17.31 24.92 1.44
N THR A 81 -18.03 26.04 1.32
CA THR A 81 -18.38 26.66 0.02
C THR A 81 -17.20 27.32 -0.70
N ALA A 82 -16.01 27.39 -0.08
CA ALA A 82 -14.79 27.91 -0.71
C ALA A 82 -14.01 26.83 -1.50
N GLY A 83 -14.74 25.93 -2.17
CA GLY A 83 -14.18 24.88 -3.03
C GLY A 83 -14.35 23.44 -2.53
N GLY A 84 -15.15 23.20 -1.49
CA GLY A 84 -15.48 21.86 -0.98
C GLY A 84 -14.40 21.20 -0.12
N GLY A 85 -14.50 19.88 0.04
CA GLY A 85 -13.48 19.05 0.69
C GLY A 85 -12.10 19.31 0.09
N LEU A 86 -11.06 19.37 0.94
CA LEU A 86 -9.69 19.65 0.51
C LEU A 86 -9.20 18.70 -0.60
N VAL A 87 -9.69 17.46 -0.58
CA VAL A 87 -9.34 16.40 -1.54
C VAL A 87 -10.45 16.18 -2.58
N SER A 88 -11.71 16.15 -2.15
CA SER A 88 -12.85 15.83 -3.03
C SER A 88 -13.23 16.99 -3.96
N ALA A 89 -12.85 18.22 -3.62
CA ALA A 89 -13.32 19.47 -4.22
C ALA A 89 -14.85 19.57 -4.31
N LYS A 90 -15.56 18.83 -3.46
CA LYS A 90 -17.01 18.72 -3.44
C LYS A 90 -17.52 19.08 -2.05
N THR A 91 -18.65 19.78 -2.03
CA THR A 91 -19.56 19.78 -0.90
C THR A 91 -20.71 18.85 -1.31
N LYS A 92 -20.95 17.76 -0.56
CA LYS A 92 -21.95 16.72 -0.87
C LYS A 92 -21.58 15.77 -2.03
N GLY A 93 -22.00 14.50 -1.94
CA GLY A 93 -21.72 13.48 -2.96
C GLY A 93 -22.35 12.13 -2.66
N LYS A 94 -21.93 11.07 -3.37
CA LYS A 94 -22.36 9.70 -3.10
C LYS A 94 -21.52 9.05 -1.99
N MET A 95 -22.07 8.05 -1.30
CA MET A 95 -21.30 7.15 -0.45
C MET A 95 -21.20 5.77 -1.09
N THR A 96 -20.03 5.12 -1.07
CA THR A 96 -19.83 3.74 -1.54
C THR A 96 -19.19 2.87 -0.47
N TRP A 97 -19.33 1.55 -0.56
CA TRP A 97 -18.64 0.64 0.36
C TRP A 97 -17.31 0.14 -0.20
N GLY A 98 -16.25 0.19 0.62
CA GLY A 98 -14.92 -0.31 0.28
C GLY A 98 -14.72 -1.80 0.56
N THR A 99 -15.61 -2.42 1.34
CA THR A 99 -15.57 -3.85 1.69
C THR A 99 -16.98 -4.45 1.64
N TYR A 100 -17.03 -5.77 1.54
CA TYR A 100 -18.24 -6.57 1.41
C TYR A 100 -17.91 -8.04 1.75
N SER A 101 -18.93 -8.89 1.83
CA SER A 101 -18.76 -10.33 2.03
C SER A 101 -18.13 -11.00 0.79
N LEU A 102 -17.10 -11.82 1.00
CA LEU A 102 -16.40 -12.55 -0.08
C LEU A 102 -17.05 -13.89 -0.41
N ASP A 103 -17.78 -14.46 0.55
CA ASP A 103 -18.39 -15.79 0.51
C ASP A 103 -19.92 -15.72 0.36
N VAL A 104 -20.59 -14.77 1.00
CA VAL A 104 -22.03 -14.54 0.81
C VAL A 104 -22.25 -13.54 -0.32
N LYS A 105 -22.85 -14.02 -1.41
CA LYS A 105 -23.08 -13.24 -2.62
C LYS A 105 -24.54 -13.30 -3.04
N PHE A 106 -25.10 -12.15 -3.38
CA PHE A 106 -26.38 -12.04 -4.09
C PHE A 106 -26.11 -11.50 -5.49
N GLU A 107 -26.76 -12.05 -6.51
CA GLU A 107 -26.55 -11.65 -7.91
C GLU A 107 -25.07 -11.75 -8.35
N GLY A 108 -24.33 -12.74 -7.80
CA GLY A 108 -22.89 -12.90 -8.04
C GLY A 108 -22.01 -11.82 -7.41
N LYS A 109 -22.57 -10.89 -6.65
CA LYS A 109 -21.89 -9.77 -6.00
C LYS A 109 -21.89 -9.97 -4.48
N GLY A 110 -20.76 -9.66 -3.84
CA GLY A 110 -20.68 -9.71 -2.38
C GLY A 110 -21.68 -8.77 -1.73
N VAL A 111 -22.34 -9.25 -0.68
CA VAL A 111 -23.31 -8.45 0.10
C VAL A 111 -22.57 -7.49 1.02
N VAL A 112 -23.10 -6.28 1.18
CA VAL A 112 -22.59 -5.31 2.16
C VAL A 112 -23.17 -5.63 3.54
N ARG A 113 -22.33 -5.55 4.56
CA ARG A 113 -22.66 -5.87 5.95
C ARG A 113 -22.51 -4.64 6.83
N PHE A 114 -23.14 -4.68 7.99
CA PHE A 114 -22.89 -3.74 9.06
C PHE A 114 -21.39 -3.65 9.39
N MET A 115 -20.89 -2.43 9.56
CA MET A 115 -19.46 -2.07 9.70
C MET A 115 -18.54 -2.36 8.50
N ASP A 116 -19.07 -2.64 7.30
CA ASP A 116 -18.22 -2.58 6.10
C ASP A 116 -17.82 -1.13 5.78
N VAL A 117 -16.58 -0.94 5.27
CA VAL A 117 -15.94 0.36 5.00
C VAL A 117 -16.82 1.26 4.16
N THR A 118 -16.96 2.52 4.55
CA THR A 118 -17.70 3.53 3.78
C THR A 118 -16.75 4.58 3.22
N GLN A 119 -17.07 5.10 2.04
CA GLN A 119 -16.33 6.15 1.34
C GLN A 119 -17.31 7.27 1.02
N HIS A 120 -17.23 8.38 1.75
CA HIS A 120 -18.12 9.51 1.58
C HIS A 120 -17.60 10.47 0.51
N ASN A 121 -18.52 11.04 -0.29
CA ASN A 121 -18.27 12.06 -1.31
C ASN A 121 -17.25 11.68 -2.40
N GLY A 122 -17.08 10.37 -2.65
CA GLY A 122 -16.08 9.85 -3.60
C GLY A 122 -14.63 10.09 -3.15
N ASN A 123 -14.42 10.36 -1.86
CA ASN A 123 -13.10 10.52 -1.28
C ASN A 123 -12.53 9.13 -0.92
N THR A 124 -11.25 8.89 -1.20
CA THR A 124 -10.57 7.67 -0.77
C THR A 124 -9.55 7.98 0.32
N PHE A 125 -9.66 7.24 1.43
CA PHE A 125 -8.71 7.03 2.53
C PHE A 125 -8.69 8.01 3.73
N ASN A 126 -9.22 7.53 4.87
CA ASN A 126 -8.47 7.34 6.12
C ASN A 126 -8.78 5.99 6.83
N THR A 127 -9.85 5.28 6.44
CA THR A 127 -10.31 4.07 7.13
C THR A 127 -9.83 2.75 6.56
N ALA A 128 -9.22 2.71 5.36
CA ALA A 128 -8.85 1.41 4.77
C ALA A 128 -7.74 0.67 5.53
N PHE A 129 -6.95 1.34 6.37
CA PHE A 129 -5.92 0.69 7.18
C PHE A 129 -6.52 0.11 8.47
N MET A 130 -7.29 0.88 9.25
CA MET A 130 -7.92 0.37 10.48
C MET A 130 -8.94 -0.75 10.23
N GLN A 131 -9.56 -0.80 9.06
CA GLN A 131 -10.75 -1.62 8.83
C GLN A 131 -10.47 -3.04 8.33
N ASP A 132 -9.23 -3.33 7.92
CA ASP A 132 -8.69 -4.69 7.78
C ASP A 132 -7.99 -5.17 9.08
N GLY A 133 -8.05 -4.37 10.16
CA GLY A 133 -7.31 -4.60 11.40
C GLY A 133 -5.80 -4.43 11.27
N GLN A 134 -5.32 -3.65 10.28
CA GLN A 134 -3.91 -3.61 9.88
C GLN A 134 -3.34 -2.18 9.91
N CYS A 135 -2.28 -1.97 10.68
CA CYS A 135 -1.41 -0.80 10.54
C CYS A 135 -0.33 -1.13 9.49
N GLY A 136 -0.13 -0.27 8.48
CA GLY A 136 0.94 -0.45 7.48
C GLY A 136 0.84 0.48 6.28
N PHE A 137 1.84 0.48 5.41
CA PHE A 137 1.87 1.23 4.15
C PHE A 137 1.24 0.48 2.97
N ALA A 138 0.88 1.23 1.92
CA ALA A 138 0.53 0.70 0.62
C ALA A 138 1.56 1.15 -0.42
N TYR A 139 1.78 0.33 -1.43
CA TYR A 139 2.78 0.56 -2.48
C TYR A 139 2.11 0.45 -3.84
N GLY A 140 2.30 1.47 -4.70
CA GLY A 140 1.83 1.45 -6.10
C GLY A 140 0.51 2.19 -6.37
N ASP A 141 -0.21 2.64 -5.34
CA ASP A 141 -1.40 3.48 -5.44
C ASP A 141 -1.21 4.93 -4.97
N ASP A 142 0.04 5.35 -4.75
CA ASP A 142 0.39 6.71 -4.33
C ASP A 142 -0.28 7.78 -5.22
N PRO A 143 -0.85 8.88 -4.68
CA PRO A 143 -1.68 9.83 -5.45
C PRO A 143 -0.86 10.80 -6.34
N VAL A 144 0.18 10.29 -7.00
CA VAL A 144 0.98 11.04 -7.98
C VAL A 144 0.39 10.89 -9.39
N GLY A 145 -0.03 12.02 -9.98
CA GLY A 145 -0.61 12.06 -11.33
C GLY A 145 -2.04 11.53 -11.42
N ALA A 146 -2.68 11.75 -12.57
CA ALA A 146 -4.05 11.29 -12.84
C ALA A 146 -4.04 9.85 -13.39
N GLY A 147 -4.07 8.86 -12.49
CA GLY A 147 -4.24 7.45 -12.83
C GLY A 147 -2.94 6.68 -13.10
N CYS A 148 -3.06 5.54 -13.78
CA CYS A 148 -1.92 4.69 -14.11
C CYS A 148 -1.11 5.28 -15.29
N PRO A 149 0.24 5.37 -15.19
CA PRO A 149 1.09 5.85 -16.28
C PRO A 149 0.93 5.11 -17.61
N ARG A 150 0.42 3.87 -17.60
CA ARG A 150 0.15 3.07 -18.80
C ARG A 150 -1.22 3.35 -19.44
N ALA A 151 -2.03 4.22 -18.83
CA ALA A 151 -3.42 4.44 -19.22
C ALA A 151 -4.22 3.12 -19.35
N CYS A 152 -4.00 2.17 -18.43
CA CYS A 152 -4.57 0.82 -18.48
C CYS A 152 -6.10 0.76 -18.28
N GLY A 153 -6.75 1.89 -17.98
CA GLY A 153 -8.21 1.96 -17.76
C GLY A 153 -8.68 1.53 -16.36
N HIS A 154 -7.78 1.09 -15.49
CA HIS A 154 -8.08 0.68 -14.11
C HIS A 154 -7.79 1.79 -13.10
N GLU A 155 -8.50 1.78 -11.97
CA GLU A 155 -8.30 2.75 -10.91
C GLU A 155 -6.91 2.56 -10.26
N LYS A 156 -6.28 3.66 -9.82
CA LYS A 156 -4.94 3.58 -9.21
C LYS A 156 -4.92 2.71 -7.95
N ALA A 157 -6.02 2.70 -7.20
CA ALA A 157 -6.21 1.83 -6.03
C ALA A 157 -6.19 0.32 -6.35
N GLU A 158 -6.34 -0.08 -7.62
CA GLU A 158 -6.19 -1.48 -8.04
C GLU A 158 -4.72 -1.87 -8.27
N HIS A 159 -3.80 -0.91 -8.29
CA HIS A 159 -2.36 -1.11 -8.56
C HIS A 159 -1.53 -1.22 -7.29
N ARG A 160 -2.11 -1.75 -6.20
CA ARG A 160 -1.49 -1.71 -4.87
C ARG A 160 -1.07 -3.07 -4.35
N ILE A 161 0.05 -3.06 -3.63
CA ILE A 161 0.42 -4.10 -2.66
C ILE A 161 0.35 -3.48 -1.27
N LEU A 162 -0.20 -4.23 -0.32
CA LEU A 162 -0.32 -3.79 1.06
C LEU A 162 0.81 -4.37 1.91
N GLU A 163 1.29 -3.58 2.85
CA GLU A 163 1.98 -4.08 4.02
C GLU A 163 1.04 -4.95 4.85
N ARG A 164 1.55 -6.07 5.35
CA ARG A 164 0.82 -6.94 6.28
C ARG A 164 1.72 -7.35 7.44
N PRO A 165 1.16 -7.73 8.60
CA PRO A 165 1.93 -8.24 9.74
C PRO A 165 2.90 -9.39 9.36
N GLU A 166 2.51 -10.24 8.40
CA GLU A 166 3.37 -11.32 7.89
C GLU A 166 4.64 -10.78 7.21
N SER A 167 4.52 -9.83 6.27
CA SER A 167 5.69 -9.27 5.59
C SER A 167 6.55 -8.45 6.54
N THR A 168 5.93 -7.73 7.49
CA THR A 168 6.65 -6.94 8.50
C THR A 168 7.42 -7.82 9.48
N ALA A 169 6.82 -8.91 9.96
CA ALA A 169 7.52 -9.88 10.82
C ALA A 169 8.73 -10.51 10.12
N LEU A 170 8.60 -10.83 8.83
CA LEU A 170 9.70 -11.37 8.02
C LEU A 170 10.80 -10.32 7.78
N ALA A 171 10.45 -9.07 7.52
CA ALA A 171 11.41 -7.96 7.39
C ALA A 171 12.20 -7.74 8.69
N VAL A 172 11.53 -7.75 9.85
CA VAL A 172 12.19 -7.68 11.16
C VAL A 172 13.10 -8.88 11.40
N LYS A 173 12.69 -10.09 10.99
CA LYS A 173 13.53 -11.29 11.09
C LYS A 173 14.79 -11.19 10.22
N LEU A 174 14.66 -10.66 9.01
CA LEU A 174 15.79 -10.40 8.11
C LEU A 174 16.76 -9.37 8.71
N MET A 175 16.23 -8.28 9.24
CA MET A 175 17.01 -7.26 9.93
C MET A 175 17.77 -7.82 11.13
N GLY A 176 17.11 -8.56 12.02
CA GLY A 176 17.79 -9.16 13.18
C GLY A 176 18.89 -10.16 12.78
N THR A 177 18.70 -10.88 11.67
CA THR A 177 19.74 -11.76 11.11
C THR A 177 20.92 -10.96 10.57
N LEU A 178 20.66 -9.85 9.89
CA LEU A 178 21.69 -8.91 9.45
C LEU A 178 22.45 -8.30 10.63
N ASP A 179 21.76 -7.93 11.71
CA ASP A 179 22.41 -7.41 12.91
C ASP A 179 23.33 -8.45 13.53
N HIS A 180 22.90 -9.71 13.61
CA HIS A 180 23.77 -10.79 14.07
C HIS A 180 25.01 -10.95 13.17
N ILE A 181 24.85 -10.93 11.85
CA ILE A 181 25.97 -10.99 10.90
C ILE A 181 26.88 -9.77 11.05
N SER A 182 26.31 -8.57 11.30
CA SER A 182 27.05 -7.33 11.54
C SER A 182 27.97 -7.39 12.76
N MET A 183 27.67 -8.31 13.69
CA MET A 183 28.48 -8.58 14.88
C MET A 183 29.72 -9.43 14.61
N THR A 184 29.83 -10.02 13.42
CA THR A 184 31.02 -10.77 13.04
C THR A 184 32.17 -9.82 12.63
N PRO A 185 33.44 -10.15 12.94
CA PRO A 185 34.57 -9.23 12.77
C PRO A 185 34.89 -8.78 11.33
N LYS A 186 34.26 -9.37 10.31
CA LYS A 186 34.49 -9.04 8.90
C LYS A 186 33.62 -7.84 8.50
N LEU A 187 34.11 -6.63 8.81
CA LEU A 187 33.49 -5.33 8.52
C LEU A 187 33.16 -5.08 7.03
N SER A 188 33.70 -5.85 6.09
CA SER A 188 33.51 -5.67 4.64
C SER A 188 32.11 -6.04 4.11
N HIS A 189 31.28 -6.72 4.89
CA HIS A 189 30.01 -7.29 4.43
C HIS A 189 28.81 -6.32 4.49
N LEU A 190 28.99 -5.11 5.03
CA LEU A 190 27.93 -4.11 5.17
C LEU A 190 28.33 -2.81 4.47
N ALA A 191 27.55 -2.38 3.47
CA ALA A 191 27.84 -1.19 2.65
C ALA A 191 27.89 0.13 3.42
N VAL A 192 27.48 0.14 4.69
CA VAL A 192 27.32 1.35 5.50
C VAL A 192 28.62 2.14 5.65
N PHE A 193 29.76 1.45 5.62
CA PHE A 193 31.07 2.09 5.64
C PHE A 193 31.56 2.58 4.26
N LYS A 194 31.06 2.01 3.15
CA LYS A 194 31.39 2.45 1.78
C LYS A 194 30.52 3.62 1.31
N LYS A 195 29.23 3.63 1.67
CA LYS A 195 28.23 4.61 1.18
C LYS A 195 27.87 5.71 2.22
N LYS A 196 28.52 5.74 3.40
CA LYS A 196 28.28 6.70 4.49
C LYS A 196 26.81 6.77 4.97
N GLY A 197 26.08 5.65 4.94
CA GLY A 197 24.68 5.60 5.35
C GLY A 197 24.07 4.20 5.32
N GLY A 198 22.86 4.09 5.84
CA GLY A 198 22.04 2.86 5.78
C GLY A 198 21.47 2.56 4.40
N TYR A 199 20.65 1.52 4.30
CA TYR A 199 19.96 1.14 3.07
C TYR A 199 18.58 0.55 3.38
N MET A 200 17.68 0.57 2.39
CA MET A 200 16.35 -0.04 2.51
C MET A 200 16.47 -1.56 2.39
N LEU A 201 15.79 -2.29 3.27
CA LEU A 201 15.48 -3.71 3.14
C LEU A 201 14.04 -3.84 2.69
N GLY A 202 13.75 -4.71 1.75
CA GLY A 202 12.39 -5.02 1.37
C GLY A 202 12.14 -6.52 1.45
N VAL A 203 10.96 -6.90 1.92
CA VAL A 203 10.46 -8.28 1.88
C VAL A 203 9.09 -8.31 1.22
N LEU A 204 8.92 -9.20 0.24
CA LEU A 204 7.65 -9.46 -0.43
C LEU A 204 7.27 -10.92 -0.27
N VAL A 205 6.03 -11.18 0.13
CA VAL A 205 5.42 -12.52 0.17
C VAL A 205 4.45 -12.60 -1.00
N CYS A 206 4.56 -13.64 -1.83
CA CYS A 206 3.60 -13.83 -2.93
C CYS A 206 2.21 -14.20 -2.39
N ALA A 207 1.16 -13.95 -3.19
CA ALA A 207 -0.23 -14.17 -2.80
C ALA A 207 -0.51 -15.62 -2.35
N CYS A 208 0.11 -16.61 -3.00
CA CYS A 208 0.00 -18.03 -2.62
C CYS A 208 0.92 -18.44 -1.46
N ARG A 209 1.73 -17.53 -0.91
CA ARG A 209 2.67 -17.75 0.23
C ARG A 209 3.77 -18.81 0.01
N GLN A 210 4.03 -19.20 -1.23
CA GLN A 210 5.07 -20.19 -1.57
C GLN A 210 6.47 -19.60 -1.71
N LYS A 211 6.56 -18.30 -1.96
CA LYS A 211 7.83 -17.59 -2.15
C LYS A 211 7.88 -16.35 -1.28
N ILE A 212 9.07 -16.12 -0.73
CA ILE A 212 9.45 -14.91 -0.01
C ILE A 212 10.62 -14.31 -0.76
N TYR A 213 10.45 -13.09 -1.21
CA TYR A 213 11.43 -12.32 -1.95
C TYR A 213 12.06 -11.31 -1.00
N ALA A 214 13.38 -11.21 -1.03
CA ALA A 214 14.14 -10.25 -0.23
C ALA A 214 15.04 -9.41 -1.13
N ALA A 215 15.01 -8.10 -0.96
CA ALA A 215 15.82 -7.16 -1.73
C ALA A 215 16.40 -6.08 -0.82
N MET A 216 17.46 -5.44 -1.30
CA MET A 216 18.02 -4.25 -0.67
C MET A 216 18.18 -3.12 -1.69
N SER A 217 18.11 -1.87 -1.23
CA SER A 217 18.36 -0.72 -2.10
C SER A 217 19.82 -0.59 -2.51
N GLY A 218 20.06 -0.12 -3.73
CA GLY A 218 21.36 0.13 -4.34
C GLY A 218 21.41 -0.39 -5.79
N ASP A 219 22.28 0.18 -6.62
CA ASP A 219 22.33 -0.15 -8.05
C ASP A 219 23.12 -1.44 -8.34
N ASP A 220 23.95 -1.86 -7.39
CA ASP A 220 24.82 -3.02 -7.50
C ASP A 220 24.11 -4.31 -7.08
N GLN A 221 24.79 -5.44 -7.29
CA GLN A 221 24.36 -6.71 -6.71
C GLN A 221 24.22 -6.63 -5.18
N ALA A 222 23.32 -7.44 -4.63
CA ALA A 222 23.13 -7.54 -3.20
C ALA A 222 24.44 -7.88 -2.47
N LEU A 223 24.65 -7.26 -1.31
CA LEU A 223 25.85 -7.45 -0.50
C LEU A 223 25.97 -8.88 0.01
N ASP A 224 27.19 -9.36 0.18
CA ASP A 224 27.44 -10.72 0.69
C ASP A 224 26.79 -10.95 2.07
N GLY A 225 26.81 -9.94 2.96
CA GLY A 225 26.16 -10.02 4.26
C GLY A 225 24.64 -10.17 4.14
N PHE A 226 24.04 -9.47 3.18
CA PHE A 226 22.61 -9.58 2.87
C PHE A 226 22.26 -10.94 2.28
N LYS A 227 23.03 -11.40 1.27
CA LYS A 227 22.87 -12.73 0.68
C LYS A 227 22.97 -13.82 1.75
N LYS A 228 23.95 -13.71 2.66
CA LYS A 228 24.13 -14.67 3.75
C LYS A 228 22.96 -14.64 4.74
N ALA A 229 22.42 -13.46 5.06
CA ALA A 229 21.24 -13.35 5.93
C ALA A 229 20.03 -14.06 5.34
N VAL A 230 19.75 -13.84 4.05
CA VAL A 230 18.64 -14.50 3.34
C VAL A 230 18.86 -16.01 3.25
N GLU A 231 20.09 -16.46 3.00
CA GLU A 231 20.46 -17.89 3.00
C GLU A 231 20.18 -18.56 4.35
N LEU A 232 20.62 -17.96 5.47
CA LEU A 232 20.34 -18.48 6.81
C LEU A 232 18.84 -18.56 7.10
N LEU A 233 18.07 -17.55 6.70
CA LEU A 233 16.61 -17.59 6.85
C LEU A 233 15.98 -18.71 6.02
N ASN A 234 16.50 -18.95 4.82
CA ASN A 234 16.07 -20.06 3.97
C ASN A 234 16.43 -21.42 4.58
N GLU A 235 17.61 -21.54 5.20
CA GLU A 235 18.02 -22.76 5.92
C GLU A 235 17.04 -23.11 7.04
N HIS A 236 16.54 -22.10 7.76
CA HIS A 236 15.57 -22.25 8.83
C HIS A 236 14.09 -22.25 8.39
N ASP A 237 13.78 -21.97 7.12
CA ASP A 237 12.44 -22.12 6.57
C ASP A 237 12.23 -23.55 6.07
N ALA A 238 11.29 -24.27 6.69
CA ALA A 238 10.94 -25.64 6.31
C ALA A 238 10.52 -25.78 4.84
N ARG A 239 9.96 -24.71 4.25
CA ARG A 239 9.50 -24.69 2.85
C ARG A 239 10.51 -24.09 1.87
N LYS A 240 11.69 -23.66 2.34
CA LYS A 240 12.74 -23.07 1.49
C LYS A 240 12.24 -21.94 0.58
N ARG A 241 11.45 -21.01 1.14
CA ARG A 241 10.73 -19.99 0.35
C ARG A 241 11.56 -18.76 0.02
N TRP A 242 12.66 -18.52 0.73
CA TRP A 242 13.41 -17.26 0.65
C TRP A 242 14.30 -17.20 -0.59
N GLY A 243 14.24 -16.07 -1.30
CA GLY A 243 15.09 -15.76 -2.46
C GLY A 243 15.58 -14.32 -2.43
N VAL A 244 16.82 -14.11 -2.86
CA VAL A 244 17.39 -12.77 -3.07
C VAL A 244 16.95 -12.26 -4.43
N CYS A 245 16.61 -10.97 -4.51
CA CYS A 245 16.27 -10.31 -5.77
C CYS A 245 17.44 -9.51 -6.32
N ASP A 246 17.68 -9.66 -7.61
CA ASP A 246 18.69 -8.94 -8.36
C ASP A 246 18.20 -7.55 -8.79
N PRO A 247 19.09 -6.65 -9.24
CA PRO A 247 18.71 -5.39 -9.87
C PRO A 247 17.71 -5.59 -11.02
N VAL A 248 16.84 -4.59 -11.23
CA VAL A 248 15.84 -4.63 -12.29
C VAL A 248 16.49 -4.37 -13.64
N ASP A 249 16.28 -5.28 -14.60
CA ASP A 249 16.54 -5.03 -16.01
C ASP A 249 15.35 -4.28 -16.63
N PHE A 250 15.55 -2.99 -16.89
CA PHE A 250 14.52 -2.12 -17.46
C PHE A 250 14.15 -2.44 -18.92
N SER A 251 14.93 -3.25 -19.62
CA SER A 251 14.56 -3.75 -20.94
C SER A 251 13.57 -4.91 -20.87
N GLN A 252 13.41 -5.55 -19.70
CA GLN A 252 12.61 -6.76 -19.49
C GLN A 252 11.60 -6.59 -18.35
N VAL A 253 11.09 -5.38 -18.11
CA VAL A 253 10.13 -5.13 -17.04
C VAL A 253 8.82 -5.87 -17.32
N GLN A 254 8.28 -6.52 -16.29
CA GLN A 254 7.06 -7.30 -16.34
C GLN A 254 5.98 -6.76 -15.40
N ASP A 255 4.73 -6.98 -15.76
CA ASP A 255 3.58 -6.94 -14.87
C ASP A 255 3.01 -8.36 -14.69
N SER A 256 1.80 -8.49 -14.14
CA SER A 256 1.14 -9.80 -13.98
C SER A 256 0.71 -10.48 -15.29
N MET A 257 0.75 -9.79 -16.43
CA MET A 257 0.37 -10.30 -17.75
C MET A 257 1.59 -10.60 -18.63
N GLY A 258 2.79 -10.13 -18.26
CA GLY A 258 4.04 -10.44 -18.94
C GLY A 258 4.89 -9.19 -19.14
N LEU A 259 5.68 -9.16 -20.21
CA LEU A 259 6.51 -8.00 -20.54
C LEU A 259 5.66 -6.76 -20.78
N ILE A 260 6.05 -5.65 -20.16
CA ILE A 260 5.45 -4.33 -20.37
C ILE A 260 6.03 -3.74 -21.68
N PRO A 261 5.20 -3.48 -22.70
CA PRO A 261 5.66 -2.82 -23.92
C PRO A 261 6.27 -1.46 -23.59
N ASP A 262 7.38 -1.12 -24.26
CA ASP A 262 8.11 0.15 -24.08
C ASP A 262 8.51 0.45 -22.63
N GLY A 263 8.72 -0.59 -21.81
CA GLY A 263 9.09 -0.46 -20.40
C GLY A 263 10.27 0.49 -20.19
N GLN A 264 11.31 0.40 -21.01
CA GLN A 264 12.47 1.28 -20.90
C GLN A 264 12.09 2.78 -20.95
N ALA A 265 11.21 3.18 -21.89
CA ALA A 265 10.74 4.56 -21.99
C ALA A 265 9.87 4.93 -20.77
N LEU A 266 8.95 4.03 -20.38
CA LEU A 266 8.05 4.23 -19.24
C LEU A 266 8.79 4.43 -17.91
N PHE A 267 9.95 3.79 -17.74
CA PHE A 267 10.71 3.80 -16.49
C PHE A 267 11.91 4.76 -16.49
N LEU A 268 12.55 5.02 -17.63
CA LEU A 268 13.75 5.87 -17.70
C LEU A 268 13.46 7.32 -18.14
N GLU A 269 12.38 7.56 -18.89
CA GLU A 269 12.08 8.89 -19.45
C GLU A 269 11.04 9.67 -18.62
N ALA A 270 10.39 9.02 -17.65
CA ALA A 270 9.26 9.58 -16.91
C ALA A 270 9.61 10.61 -15.82
N LEU A 271 10.90 10.84 -15.50
CA LEU A 271 11.31 11.77 -14.43
C LEU A 271 12.57 12.58 -14.79
N PRO A 272 12.50 13.92 -14.82
CA PRO A 272 13.72 14.73 -14.88
C PRO A 272 14.46 14.65 -13.53
N ALA A 273 15.60 13.96 -13.51
CA ALA A 273 16.55 13.88 -12.40
C ALA A 273 15.97 13.40 -11.05
N PRO A 274 15.47 12.14 -10.95
CA PRO A 274 14.96 11.61 -9.69
C PRO A 274 16.07 11.51 -8.62
N ARG A 275 15.71 11.76 -7.35
CA ARG A 275 16.67 11.68 -6.22
C ARG A 275 17.28 10.29 -6.07
N ASN A 276 16.50 9.25 -6.37
CA ASN A 276 16.96 7.86 -6.48
C ASN A 276 16.76 7.37 -7.92
N PRO A 277 17.76 6.71 -8.54
CA PRO A 277 17.59 6.14 -9.86
C PRO A 277 16.47 5.08 -9.88
N PRO A 278 15.66 5.00 -10.95
CA PRO A 278 14.67 3.94 -11.09
C PRO A 278 15.31 2.56 -10.90
N GLY A 279 14.65 1.67 -10.14
CA GLY A 279 15.08 0.25 -9.99
C GLY A 279 16.17 0.00 -8.95
N ALA A 280 16.78 1.07 -8.44
CA ALA A 280 17.71 1.00 -7.32
C ALA A 280 17.03 0.55 -6.02
N CYS A 281 15.76 0.93 -5.84
CA CYS A 281 14.98 0.65 -4.63
C CYS A 281 14.70 -0.86 -4.46
N ALA A 282 14.36 -1.28 -3.24
CA ALA A 282 14.08 -2.69 -2.97
C ALA A 282 12.73 -3.12 -3.59
N ALA A 283 11.68 -2.29 -3.48
CA ALA A 283 10.35 -2.62 -4.01
C ALA A 283 10.31 -3.03 -5.50
N PRO A 284 10.89 -2.28 -6.46
CA PRO A 284 10.93 -2.69 -7.86
C PRO A 284 11.56 -4.08 -8.05
N LYS A 285 12.67 -4.38 -7.37
CA LYS A 285 13.37 -5.67 -7.47
C LYS A 285 12.49 -6.82 -6.99
N LEU A 286 11.78 -6.62 -5.88
CA LEU A 286 10.85 -7.60 -5.32
C LEU A 286 9.71 -7.92 -6.29
N ILE A 287 9.05 -6.88 -6.80
CA ILE A 287 7.89 -7.02 -7.67
C ILE A 287 8.30 -7.68 -9.00
N GLN A 288 9.39 -7.22 -9.60
CA GLN A 288 9.89 -7.78 -10.85
C GLN A 288 10.29 -9.25 -10.70
N LYS A 289 11.00 -9.59 -9.62
CA LYS A 289 11.39 -10.99 -9.40
C LYS A 289 10.17 -11.89 -9.16
N ALA A 290 9.15 -11.41 -8.45
CA ALA A 290 7.90 -12.15 -8.28
C ALA A 290 7.22 -12.42 -9.63
N HIS A 291 7.10 -11.41 -10.49
CA HIS A 291 6.51 -11.56 -11.83
C HIS A 291 7.30 -12.52 -12.72
N GLN A 292 8.63 -12.42 -12.74
CA GLN A 292 9.52 -13.30 -13.50
C GLN A 292 9.39 -14.77 -13.08
N ASP A 293 9.17 -15.02 -11.79
CA ASP A 293 8.93 -16.36 -11.26
C ASP A 293 7.46 -16.82 -11.46
N GLY A 294 6.62 -15.99 -12.08
CA GLY A 294 5.20 -16.26 -12.34
C GLY A 294 4.29 -16.08 -11.11
N HIS A 295 4.79 -15.49 -10.02
CA HIS A 295 4.04 -15.28 -8.79
C HIS A 295 3.40 -13.89 -8.73
N LYS A 296 2.18 -13.84 -8.21
CA LYS A 296 1.49 -12.58 -7.90
C LYS A 296 2.02 -11.98 -6.60
N PRO A 297 2.45 -10.70 -6.57
CA PRO A 297 2.71 -9.99 -5.34
C PRO A 297 1.51 -10.01 -4.37
N GLY A 298 1.75 -10.38 -3.10
CA GLY A 298 0.69 -10.53 -2.09
C GLY A 298 0.77 -9.52 -0.95
N ALA A 299 1.93 -9.42 -0.32
CA ALA A 299 2.21 -8.47 0.75
C ALA A 299 3.66 -8.01 0.68
N MET A 300 3.95 -6.76 1.01
CA MET A 300 5.30 -6.21 0.94
C MET A 300 5.57 -5.21 2.06
N THR A 301 6.77 -5.23 2.62
CA THR A 301 7.23 -4.27 3.63
C THR A 301 8.64 -3.81 3.29
N GLU A 302 8.89 -2.49 3.34
CA GLU A 302 10.24 -1.92 3.31
C GLU A 302 10.63 -1.34 4.69
N VAL A 303 11.84 -1.61 5.15
CA VAL A 303 12.39 -1.17 6.44
C VAL A 303 13.73 -0.49 6.23
N PHE A 304 14.02 0.59 6.94
CA PHE A 304 15.35 1.21 6.88
C PHE A 304 16.33 0.47 7.78
N TYR A 305 17.46 0.04 7.20
CA TYR A 305 18.50 -0.68 7.91
C TYR A 305 19.77 0.15 8.08
N PHE A 306 20.22 0.22 9.33
CA PHE A 306 21.50 0.82 9.69
C PHE A 306 22.15 -0.04 10.77
N PRO A 307 23.36 -0.61 10.54
CA PRO A 307 24.03 -1.53 11.46
C PRO A 307 24.67 -0.75 12.61
N GLU A 308 23.85 -0.22 13.51
CA GLU A 308 24.26 0.69 14.58
C GLU A 308 25.40 0.08 15.40
N ALA A 309 25.22 -1.13 15.92
CA ALA A 309 26.22 -1.83 16.74
C ALA A 309 27.57 -2.05 16.03
N ALA A 310 27.57 -2.31 14.71
CA ALA A 310 28.81 -2.45 13.94
C ALA A 310 29.54 -1.11 13.79
N VAL A 311 28.79 -0.03 13.57
CA VAL A 311 29.34 1.33 13.50
C VAL A 311 29.87 1.78 14.87
N GLU A 312 29.21 1.42 15.97
CA GLU A 312 29.68 1.76 17.33
C GLU A 312 31.02 1.11 17.67
N ARG A 313 31.22 -0.16 17.29
CA ARG A 313 32.51 -0.85 17.44
C ARG A 313 33.63 -0.24 16.60
N ALA A 314 33.32 0.36 15.45
CA ALA A 314 34.29 0.90 14.49
C ALA A 314 34.94 2.24 14.90
N ASN A 315 34.91 2.63 16.18
CA ASN A 315 35.52 3.84 16.78
C ASN A 315 34.83 5.18 16.41
N LYS A 316 34.73 6.14 17.36
CA LYS A 316 34.02 7.42 17.20
C LYS A 316 34.46 8.26 15.99
N LYS A 317 35.72 8.13 15.53
CA LYS A 317 36.21 8.80 14.31
C LYS A 317 35.49 8.36 13.04
N SER A 318 34.95 7.13 13.00
CA SER A 318 34.18 6.62 11.84
C SER A 318 32.72 7.08 11.80
N LYS A 319 32.17 7.63 12.90
CA LYS A 319 30.80 8.20 12.93
C LYS A 319 30.69 9.55 12.20
N VAL A 320 31.82 10.22 11.92
CA VAL A 320 31.82 11.56 11.30
C VAL A 320 31.31 11.47 9.86
N GLY A 321 30.12 12.02 9.61
CA GLY A 321 29.50 12.10 8.28
C GLY A 321 28.68 10.88 7.86
N VAL A 322 28.31 9.99 8.80
CA VAL A 322 27.42 8.84 8.53
C VAL A 322 25.97 9.24 8.79
N ARG A 323 25.09 9.03 7.81
CA ARG A 323 23.64 9.29 7.96
C ARG A 323 22.95 8.08 8.60
N THR A 324 22.40 8.26 9.80
CA THR A 324 21.72 7.22 10.59
C THR A 324 20.21 7.18 10.41
N THR A 325 19.67 8.10 9.60
CA THR A 325 18.24 8.19 9.25
C THR A 325 18.06 8.33 7.75
N VAL A 326 16.87 8.05 7.25
CA VAL A 326 16.49 8.33 5.87
C VAL A 326 15.26 9.24 5.86
N GLY A 327 15.37 10.36 5.15
CA GLY A 327 14.25 11.28 4.93
C GLY A 327 13.46 10.84 3.72
N VAL A 328 12.18 10.54 3.91
CA VAL A 328 11.27 10.14 2.83
C VAL A 328 10.11 11.12 2.77
N THR A 329 9.88 11.64 1.56
CA THR A 329 8.72 12.46 1.25
C THR A 329 7.63 11.56 0.69
N TYR A 330 6.50 11.47 1.37
CA TYR A 330 5.40 10.57 1.02
C TYR A 330 4.04 11.18 1.39
N PHE A 331 2.98 10.57 0.87
CA PHE A 331 1.62 10.98 1.21
C PHE A 331 1.19 10.32 2.50
N LYS A 332 0.93 11.13 3.52
CA LYS A 332 0.41 10.67 4.81
C LYS A 332 -0.97 11.26 5.00
N THR A 333 -1.93 10.39 5.32
CA THR A 333 -3.25 10.82 5.73
C THR A 333 -3.26 11.05 7.23
N LEU A 334 -3.50 12.29 7.65
CA LEU A 334 -3.65 12.67 9.05
C LEU A 334 -5.07 13.21 9.24
N GLY A 335 -5.89 12.51 10.02
CA GLY A 335 -7.33 12.79 10.01
C GLY A 335 -7.87 12.49 8.62
N GLN A 336 -8.41 13.47 7.91
CA GLN A 336 -8.87 13.30 6.53
C GLN A 336 -8.12 14.17 5.51
N GLU A 337 -6.98 14.72 5.91
CA GLU A 337 -6.08 15.37 4.98
C GLU A 337 -5.01 14.37 4.56
N THR A 338 -5.00 14.02 3.27
CA THR A 338 -3.82 13.43 2.64
C THR A 338 -2.91 14.57 2.21
N ARG A 339 -1.77 14.69 2.86
CA ARG A 339 -0.76 15.69 2.52
C ARG A 339 0.58 15.02 2.30
N GLN A 340 1.39 15.64 1.46
CA GLN A 340 2.77 15.24 1.34
C GLN A 340 3.51 15.70 2.60
N VAL A 341 4.16 14.76 3.26
CA VAL A 341 5.01 15.03 4.43
C VAL A 341 6.40 14.49 4.14
N THR A 342 7.41 15.12 4.74
CA THR A 342 8.76 14.57 4.80
C THR A 342 9.02 14.18 6.25
N GLU A 343 9.29 12.90 6.48
CA GLU A 343 9.63 12.36 7.80
C GLU A 343 10.98 11.66 7.73
N GLU A 344 11.70 11.65 8.86
CA GLU A 344 12.96 10.92 9.00
C GLU A 344 12.70 9.58 9.69
N PHE A 345 13.13 8.51 9.03
CA PHE A 345 13.00 7.14 9.50
C PHE A 345 14.34 6.64 10.00
N ARG A 346 14.32 5.91 11.11
CA ARG A 346 15.50 5.35 11.79
C ARG A 346 15.61 3.86 11.51
N HIS A 347 16.70 3.28 11.98
CA HIS A 347 16.90 1.84 11.92
C HIS A 347 15.68 1.08 12.48
N GLY A 348 15.13 0.17 11.69
CA GLY A 348 14.00 -0.67 12.08
C GLY A 348 12.63 -0.05 11.83
N ASP A 349 12.56 1.23 11.48
CA ASP A 349 11.29 1.82 11.07
C ASP A 349 10.86 1.25 9.71
N VAL A 350 9.57 0.92 9.61
CA VAL A 350 8.94 0.65 8.32
C VAL A 350 8.83 1.97 7.54
N VAL A 351 9.10 1.93 6.24
CA VAL A 351 9.24 3.12 5.40
C VAL A 351 8.32 3.03 4.18
N PRO A 352 7.64 4.13 3.82
CA PRO A 352 6.81 4.21 2.62
C PRO A 352 7.65 4.32 1.34
N SER A 353 6.96 4.21 0.18
CA SER A 353 7.55 4.46 -1.13
C SER A 353 8.28 5.81 -1.20
N CYS A 354 9.50 5.81 -1.73
CA CYS A 354 10.16 7.07 -2.11
C CYS A 354 9.51 7.70 -3.35
N GLU A 355 9.77 8.97 -3.63
CA GLU A 355 9.20 9.72 -4.77
C GLU A 355 9.32 8.98 -6.12
N THR A 356 10.47 8.36 -6.38
CA THR A 356 10.68 7.52 -7.57
C THR A 356 9.72 6.32 -7.61
N CYS A 357 9.58 5.60 -6.50
CA CYS A 357 8.72 4.42 -6.41
C CYS A 357 7.22 4.76 -6.45
N GLN A 358 6.81 5.93 -5.94
CA GLN A 358 5.42 6.42 -6.01
C GLN A 358 4.88 6.50 -7.45
N ILE A 359 5.78 6.61 -8.43
CA ILE A 359 5.44 6.64 -9.85
C ILE A 359 5.63 5.26 -10.47
N HIS A 360 6.80 4.65 -10.29
CA HIS A 360 7.19 3.45 -11.03
C HIS A 360 6.56 2.15 -10.54
N LEU A 361 6.10 2.07 -9.29
CA LEU A 361 5.46 0.83 -8.83
C LEU A 361 4.10 0.60 -9.50
N THR A 362 3.36 1.69 -9.75
CA THR A 362 2.02 1.64 -10.38
C THR A 362 1.99 0.78 -11.65
N PRO A 363 2.80 1.05 -12.70
CA PRO A 363 2.74 0.28 -13.94
C PRO A 363 3.20 -1.18 -13.82
N MET A 364 4.02 -1.52 -12.81
CA MET A 364 4.42 -2.91 -12.52
C MET A 364 3.28 -3.71 -11.91
N LEU A 365 2.32 -3.04 -11.29
CA LEU A 365 1.20 -3.63 -10.56
C LEU A 365 -0.13 -3.50 -11.32
N CYS A 366 -0.08 -3.34 -12.64
CA CYS A 366 -1.30 -3.25 -13.45
C CYS A 366 -2.15 -4.52 -13.35
N PRO A 367 -3.45 -4.41 -13.06
CA PRO A 367 -4.40 -5.49 -13.28
C PRO A 367 -4.65 -5.71 -14.79
N PRO A 368 -5.24 -6.85 -15.18
CA PRO A 368 -5.65 -7.97 -14.33
C PRO A 368 -4.46 -8.77 -13.80
N HIS A 369 -4.63 -9.38 -12.63
CA HIS A 369 -3.59 -10.21 -12.02
C HIS A 369 -3.79 -11.68 -12.35
N LYS A 370 -2.77 -12.30 -12.95
CA LYS A 370 -2.70 -13.75 -13.12
C LYS A 370 -2.59 -14.43 -11.74
N PRO A 371 -3.32 -15.53 -11.49
CA PRO A 371 -3.15 -16.33 -10.28
C PRO A 371 -1.73 -16.92 -10.22
N CYS A 372 -1.29 -17.27 -9.01
CA CYS A 372 0.00 -17.96 -8.88
C CYS A 372 -0.07 -19.36 -9.55
N PRO A 373 1.06 -19.95 -9.96
CA PRO A 373 1.06 -21.20 -10.74
C PRO A 373 0.33 -22.37 -10.05
N GLU A 374 0.37 -22.43 -8.71
CA GLU A 374 -0.29 -23.47 -7.92
C GLU A 374 -1.81 -23.23 -7.75
N GLU A 375 -2.28 -21.99 -7.83
CA GLU A 375 -3.72 -21.67 -7.79
C GLU A 375 -4.40 -21.94 -9.15
N ALA A 376 -3.62 -22.01 -10.24
CA ALA A 376 -4.13 -22.31 -11.58
C ALA A 376 -4.24 -23.83 -11.85
N ALA A 377 -3.69 -24.67 -10.97
CA ALA A 377 -3.69 -26.13 -11.07
C ALA A 377 -4.78 -26.81 -10.21
N SER A 378 -5.51 -26.03 -9.41
CA SER A 378 -6.68 -26.41 -8.61
C SER A 378 -7.95 -25.87 -9.25
#